data_AF-Q84AZ7-F1
#
_entry.id   AF-Q84AZ7-F1
#
_cell.length_a   1.000
_cell.length_b   1.000
_cell.length_c   1.000
_cell.angle_alpha   90.00
_cell.angle_beta   90.00
_cell.angle_gamma   90.00
#
_symmetry.space_group_name_H-M   'P 1'
#
loop_
_entity.id
_entity.type
_entity.pdbx_description
1 polymer ?
#
loop_
_entity_poly.entity_id
_entity_poly.type
_entity_poly.pdbx_seq_one_letter_code
_entity_poly.pdbx_strand_id
1 'polypeptide(L)'
;LNDGRGHALKYDRVSYVGEQDLYVPRDEKGNFKSYDSPGEAYTDTEEVMKKLIPTHVVFNGKVGALTGKNALAAKVGENVLIVHSQANRDSRPHLIGGHGGY
;
A
#
# COMPACT_ATOMS: atom_id res chain seq x y z
N LEU A 1 0.03 1.07 22.82
CA LEU A 1 -1.36 1.46 22.49
C LEU A 1 -2.23 1.14 23.70
N ASN A 2 -3.32 1.88 23.90
CA ASN A 2 -4.31 1.57 24.92
C ASN A 2 -5.70 1.43 24.27
N ASP A 3 -6.61 0.76 24.96
CA ASP A 3 -7.98 0.48 24.52
C ASP A 3 -8.93 1.69 24.58
N GLY A 4 -8.40 2.92 24.68
CA GLY A 4 -9.18 4.13 24.93
C GLY A 4 -9.74 4.25 26.36
N ARG A 5 -9.57 3.23 27.21
CA ARG A 5 -9.93 3.23 28.66
C ARG A 5 -8.70 3.15 29.56
N GLY A 6 -7.51 3.18 28.98
CA GLY A 6 -6.23 3.18 29.68
C GLY A 6 -5.61 1.81 29.88
N HIS A 7 -6.23 0.72 29.42
CA HIS A 7 -5.62 -0.61 29.49
C HIS A 7 -4.64 -0.82 28.34
N ALA A 8 -3.47 -1.39 28.65
CA ALA A 8 -2.45 -1.65 27.65
C ALA A 8 -2.91 -2.72 26.64
N LEU A 9 -2.71 -2.44 25.35
CA LEU A 9 -2.93 -3.38 24.26
C LEU A 9 -1.62 -4.08 23.89
N LYS A 10 -1.61 -5.41 24.02
CA LYS A 10 -0.48 -6.26 23.64
C LYS A 10 -0.75 -6.94 22.30
N TYR A 11 0.24 -6.89 21.42
CA TYR A 11 0.24 -7.59 20.14
C TYR A 11 1.34 -8.66 20.14
N ASP A 12 1.05 -9.80 19.51
CA ASP A 12 1.98 -10.91 19.33
C ASP A 12 2.83 -10.72 18.07
N ARG A 13 2.29 -9.97 17.09
CA ARG A 13 2.95 -9.66 15.83
C ARG A 13 2.62 -8.26 15.35
N VAL A 14 3.58 -7.64 14.68
CA VAL A 14 3.39 -6.38 13.96
C VAL A 14 3.69 -6.59 12.48
N SER A 15 2.87 -6.03 11.61
CA SER A 15 3.13 -5.94 10.17
C SER A 15 3.03 -4.48 9.73
N TYR A 16 3.91 -4.07 8.82
CA TYR A 16 3.86 -2.76 8.19
C TYR A 16 3.51 -2.90 6.72
N VAL A 17 2.46 -2.19 6.31
CA VAL A 17 1.94 -2.15 4.94
C VAL A 17 2.07 -0.73 4.42
N GLY A 18 2.99 -0.56 3.48
CA GLY A 18 3.13 0.69 2.74
C GLY A 18 2.30 0.62 1.46
N GLU A 19 1.31 1.49 1.33
CA GLU A 19 0.55 1.65 0.10
C GLU A 19 1.11 2.81 -0.72
N GLN A 20 1.29 2.56 -2.01
CA GLN A 20 1.83 3.54 -2.96
C GLN A 20 0.93 3.66 -4.18
N ASP A 21 0.50 4.88 -4.47
CA ASP A 21 -0.08 5.28 -5.75
C ASP A 21 1.05 5.64 -6.73
N LEU A 22 1.05 5.00 -7.91
CA LEU A 22 2.06 5.13 -8.96
C LEU A 22 1.46 5.70 -10.25
N TYR A 23 2.19 6.63 -10.86
CA TYR A 23 1.77 7.37 -12.06
C TYR A 23 2.71 7.05 -13.23
N VAL A 24 2.59 5.84 -13.79
CA VAL A 24 3.49 5.36 -14.85
C VAL A 24 2.98 5.82 -16.23
N PRO A 25 3.75 6.60 -17.00
CA PRO A 25 3.32 7.08 -18.31
C PRO A 25 3.08 5.98 -19.34
N ARG A 26 2.23 6.27 -20.33
CA ARG A 26 1.92 5.40 -21.46
C ARG A 26 2.27 6.05 -22.80
N ASP A 27 2.61 5.23 -23.79
CA ASP A 27 2.79 5.64 -25.18
C ASP A 27 1.45 5.85 -25.90
N GLU A 28 1.50 6.30 -27.16
CA GLU A 28 0.32 6.53 -28.02
C GLU A 28 -0.50 5.26 -28.27
N LYS A 29 0.09 4.08 -28.09
CA LYS A 29 -0.55 2.77 -28.24
C LYS A 29 -1.12 2.24 -26.92
N GLY A 30 -0.91 2.96 -25.82
CA GLY A 30 -1.39 2.61 -24.48
C GLY A 30 -0.47 1.69 -23.68
N ASN A 31 0.76 1.39 -24.16
CA ASN A 31 1.74 0.60 -23.40
C ASN A 31 2.45 1.47 -22.37
N PHE A 32 2.84 0.90 -21.24
CA PHE A 32 3.67 1.62 -20.26
C PHE A 32 5.07 1.89 -20.82
N LYS A 33 5.55 3.13 -20.63
CA LYS A 33 6.87 3.56 -21.09
C LYS A 33 7.97 3.04 -20.16
N SER A 34 9.14 2.79 -20.72
CA SER A 34 10.40 2.61 -20.00
C SER A 34 11.35 3.75 -20.36
N TYR A 35 12.24 4.09 -19.44
CA TYR A 35 13.15 5.23 -19.54
C TYR A 35 14.55 4.78 -19.12
N ASP A 36 15.59 5.35 -19.73
CA ASP A 36 16.97 4.97 -19.43
C ASP A 36 17.47 5.63 -18.13
N SER A 37 16.85 6.74 -17.73
CA SER A 37 17.13 7.45 -16.49
C SER A 37 15.88 8.00 -15.81
N PRO A 38 15.90 8.24 -14.48
CA PRO A 38 14.78 8.88 -13.78
C PRO A 38 14.46 10.30 -14.29
N GLY A 39 15.48 11.03 -14.79
CA GLY A 39 15.30 12.39 -15.30
C GLY A 39 14.45 12.46 -16.57
N GLU A 40 14.60 11.48 -17.47
CA GLU A 40 13.80 11.39 -18.70
C GLU A 40 12.32 11.10 -18.42
N ALA A 41 12.03 10.42 -17.31
CA ALA A 41 10.65 10.10 -16.91
C ALA A 41 9.93 11.29 -16.25
N TYR A 42 10.64 12.34 -15.83
CA TYR A 42 10.11 13.37 -14.93
C TYR A 42 8.89 14.07 -15.51
N THR A 43 9.02 14.69 -16.69
CA THR A 43 7.95 15.49 -17.30
C THR A 43 6.72 14.64 -17.61
N ASP A 44 6.90 13.45 -18.18
CA ASP A 44 5.78 12.56 -18.49
C ASP A 44 5.08 12.07 -17.21
N THR A 45 5.84 11.75 -16.16
CA THR A 45 5.29 11.31 -14.87
C THR A 45 4.49 12.43 -14.22
N GLU A 46 5.02 13.67 -14.24
CA GLU A 46 4.34 14.86 -13.73
C GLU A 46 2.99 15.08 -14.43
N GLU A 47 2.94 14.93 -15.76
CA GLU A 47 1.71 15.06 -16.54
C GLU A 47 0.67 13.96 -16.22
N VAL A 48 1.10 12.76 -15.83
CA VAL A 48 0.20 11.72 -15.33
C VAL A 48 -0.28 12.03 -13.92
N MET A 49 0.61 12.51 -13.04
CA MET A 49 0.28 12.91 -11.66
C MET A 49 -0.78 14.01 -11.60
N LYS A 50 -0.69 15.03 -12.47
CA LYS A 50 -1.67 16.13 -12.56
C LYS A 50 -3.10 15.66 -12.84
N LYS A 51 -3.29 14.44 -13.36
CA LYS A 51 -4.62 13.86 -13.61
C LYS A 51 -5.26 13.27 -12.34
N LEU A 52 -4.48 13.08 -11.27
CA LEU A 52 -4.93 12.50 -9.99
C LEU A 52 -5.48 11.07 -10.08
N ILE A 53 -5.24 10.38 -11.20
CA ILE A 53 -5.66 9.00 -11.46
C ILE A 53 -4.39 8.14 -11.50
N PRO A 54 -4.07 7.40 -10.42
CA PRO A 54 -2.92 6.53 -10.44
C PRO A 54 -3.13 5.36 -11.40
N THR A 55 -2.04 4.97 -12.04
CA THR A 55 -2.02 3.79 -12.93
C THR A 55 -1.97 2.49 -12.17
N HIS A 56 -1.37 2.52 -10.98
CA HIS A 56 -1.29 1.38 -10.06
C HIS A 56 -1.41 1.89 -8.63
N VAL A 57 -2.06 1.11 -7.78
CA VAL A 57 -2.04 1.28 -6.33
C VAL A 57 -1.60 -0.06 -5.76
N VAL A 58 -0.47 -0.09 -5.05
CA VAL A 58 0.19 -1.33 -4.65
C VAL A 58 0.59 -1.30 -3.18
N PHE A 59 0.53 -2.46 -2.54
CA PHE A 59 1.19 -2.68 -1.26
C PHE A 59 2.64 -3.12 -1.47
N ASN A 60 3.55 -2.59 -0.66
CA ASN A 60 4.96 -2.96 -0.58
C ASN A 60 5.67 -3.03 -1.95
N GLY A 61 5.36 -2.07 -2.83
CA GLY A 61 6.13 -1.77 -4.04
C GLY A 61 5.75 -2.54 -5.32
N LYS A 62 4.87 -3.56 -5.28
CA LYS A 62 4.38 -4.22 -6.50
C LYS A 62 3.05 -4.95 -6.33
N VAL A 63 2.35 -5.19 -7.44
CA VAL A 63 1.14 -6.03 -7.46
C VAL A 63 1.47 -7.41 -6.89
N GLY A 64 0.67 -7.84 -5.91
CA GLY A 64 0.83 -9.14 -5.28
C GLY A 64 2.02 -9.28 -4.33
N ALA A 65 2.69 -8.19 -3.91
CA ALA A 65 3.85 -8.26 -3.02
C ALA A 65 3.60 -9.06 -1.74
N LEU A 66 2.40 -8.91 -1.15
CA LEU A 66 1.96 -9.56 0.09
C LEU A 66 1.01 -10.74 -0.16
N THR A 67 1.25 -11.51 -1.23
CA THR A 67 0.39 -12.65 -1.62
C THR A 67 1.19 -13.93 -1.82
N GLY A 68 0.49 -15.07 -1.94
CA GLY A 68 1.09 -16.38 -2.16
C GLY A 68 2.08 -16.73 -1.05
N LYS A 69 3.31 -17.07 -1.41
CA LYS A 69 4.38 -17.39 -0.45
C LYS A 69 4.78 -16.22 0.47
N ASN A 70 4.42 -14.98 0.11
CA ASN A 70 4.70 -13.78 0.88
C ASN A 70 3.47 -13.27 1.65
N ALA A 71 2.40 -14.08 1.72
CA ALA A 71 1.19 -13.69 2.44
C ALA A 71 1.51 -13.45 3.92
N LEU A 72 0.87 -12.43 4.48
CA LEU A 72 0.90 -12.21 5.93
C LEU A 72 0.23 -13.42 6.61
N ALA A 73 0.88 -13.94 7.65
CA ALA A 73 0.40 -15.10 8.39
C ALA A 73 0.12 -14.73 9.84
N ALA A 74 -0.92 -15.35 10.41
CA ALA A 74 -1.28 -15.30 11.81
C ALA A 74 -1.92 -16.63 12.22
N LYS A 75 -1.96 -16.91 13.52
CA LYS A 75 -2.70 -18.06 14.08
C LYS A 75 -3.96 -17.57 14.79
N VAL A 76 -4.97 -18.44 14.87
CA VAL A 76 -6.15 -18.16 15.70
C VAL A 76 -5.70 -17.87 17.14
N GLY A 77 -6.17 -16.75 17.67
CA GLY A 77 -5.81 -16.26 19.01
C GLY A 77 -4.62 -15.31 19.06
N GLU A 78 -3.86 -15.10 17.98
CA GLU A 78 -2.81 -14.07 17.92
C GLU A 78 -3.41 -12.67 17.70
N ASN A 79 -2.94 -11.69 18.48
CA ASN A 79 -3.23 -10.29 18.26
C ASN A 79 -2.19 -9.70 17.28
N VAL A 80 -2.64 -9.21 16.13
CA VAL A 80 -1.78 -8.64 15.10
C VAL A 80 -2.03 -7.14 14.98
N LEU A 81 -0.98 -6.35 15.16
CA LEU A 81 -0.98 -4.93 14.82
C LEU A 81 -0.59 -4.77 13.34
N ILE A 82 -1.48 -4.18 12.55
CA ILE A 82 -1.20 -3.83 11.15
C ILE A 82 -1.08 -2.32 11.07
N VAL A 83 0.14 -1.84 10.85
CA VAL A 83 0.40 -0.43 10.58
C VAL A 83 0.28 -0.20 9.08
N HIS A 84 -0.67 0.64 8.68
CA HIS A 84 -0.88 1.01 7.28
C HIS A 84 -0.50 2.48 7.08
N SER A 85 0.27 2.77 6.03
CA SER A 85 0.61 4.14 5.66
C SER A 85 0.35 4.41 4.19
N GLN A 86 -0.13 5.61 3.91
CA GLN A 86 -0.27 6.18 2.58
C GLN A 86 0.19 7.64 2.71
N ALA A 87 1.19 8.06 1.92
CA ALA A 87 1.82 9.38 2.04
C ALA A 87 1.23 10.47 1.13
N ASN A 88 0.52 10.13 0.05
CA ASN A 88 0.14 11.04 -1.02
C ASN A 88 -1.37 11.08 -1.35
N ARG A 89 -2.13 10.04 -0.98
CA ARG A 89 -3.54 9.86 -1.35
C ARG A 89 -4.31 9.07 -0.29
N ASP A 90 -5.56 9.43 -0.07
CA ASP A 90 -6.41 8.69 0.87
C ASP A 90 -6.55 7.20 0.50
N SER A 91 -6.50 6.35 1.53
CA SER A 91 -6.79 4.91 1.45
C SER A 91 -7.81 4.52 2.53
N ARG A 92 -8.50 3.39 2.28
CA ARG A 92 -9.53 2.83 3.17
C ARG A 92 -9.23 1.35 3.39
N PRO A 93 -8.27 1.00 4.27
CA PRO A 93 -7.90 -0.39 4.53
C PRO A 93 -9.10 -1.19 5.03
N HIS A 94 -9.20 -2.44 4.59
CA HIS A 94 -10.24 -3.37 5.04
C HIS A 94 -9.68 -4.78 5.17
N LEU A 95 -10.05 -5.47 6.24
CA LEU A 95 -9.74 -6.88 6.45
C LEU A 95 -10.98 -7.71 6.12
N ILE A 96 -10.98 -8.34 4.95
CA ILE A 96 -12.10 -9.19 4.51
C ILE A 96 -12.28 -10.35 5.48
N GLY A 97 -13.48 -10.49 6.05
CA GLY A 97 -13.81 -11.53 7.03
C GLY A 97 -13.33 -11.25 8.47
N GLY A 98 -12.76 -10.06 8.72
CA GLY A 98 -12.31 -9.63 10.04
C GLY A 98 -12.75 -8.20 10.35
N HIS A 99 -12.19 -7.64 11.44
CA HIS A 99 -12.47 -6.27 11.88
C HIS A 99 -11.20 -5.65 12.46
N GLY A 100 -11.17 -4.31 12.53
CA GLY A 100 -10.24 -3.60 13.39
C GLY A 100 -10.66 -3.81 14.84
N GLY A 101 -9.79 -4.44 15.63
CA GLY A 101 -9.96 -4.48 17.09
C GLY A 101 -9.76 -3.10 17.72
N TYR A 102 -9.92 -3.08 19.04
CA TYR A 102 -9.74 -1.97 19.98
C TYR A 102 -8.63 -0.96 19.65
#